data_AF-A0A354WKK2-F1
#
_entry.id   AF-A0A354WKK2-F1
#
_cell.length_a   1.000
_cell.length_b   1.000
_cell.length_c   1.000
_cell.angle_alpha   90.00
_cell.angle_beta   90.00
_cell.angle_gamma   90.00
#
_symmetry.space_group_name_H-M   'P 1'
#
loop_
_entity.id
_entity.type
_entity.pdbx_description
1 polymer ?
#
loop_
_entity_poly.entity_id
_entity_poly.type
_entity_poly.pdbx_seq_one_letter_code
_entity_poly.pdbx_strand_id
1 'polypeptide(L)'
;RISGYLPPGGNGVRIDSHVYTDYEIPPYYDSLIGKLIVWGPDRPTAILRMKRALREFAITGVPTTIGFHQKILENPEFIRGEIYTNFVEKMMKKGE
;
A
#
# COMPACT_ATOMS: atom_id res chain seq x y z
N ARG A 1 -19.02 -1.32 -1.40
CA ARG A 1 -19.10 -1.08 0.06
C ARG A 1 -17.96 -1.83 0.76
N ILE A 2 -17.33 -1.24 1.77
CA ILE A 2 -16.28 -1.88 2.56
C ILE A 2 -16.94 -2.74 3.65
N SER A 3 -16.77 -4.06 3.58
CA SER A 3 -17.37 -4.99 4.56
C SER A 3 -16.50 -5.23 5.79
N GLY A 4 -15.24 -4.79 5.76
CA GLY A 4 -14.31 -4.89 6.88
C GLY A 4 -13.13 -3.96 6.67
N TYR A 5 -12.75 -3.24 7.72
CA TYR A 5 -11.65 -2.29 7.70
C TYR A 5 -10.80 -2.44 8.97
N LEU A 6 -9.60 -2.99 8.83
CA LEU A 6 -8.62 -3.12 9.91
C LEU A 6 -7.30 -2.47 9.47
N PRO A 7 -7.09 -1.17 9.78
CA PRO A 7 -5.86 -0.48 9.42
C PRO A 7 -4.69 -0.96 10.30
N PRO A 8 -3.46 -1.02 9.76
CA PRO A 8 -2.27 -1.37 10.52
C PRO A 8 -1.88 -0.24 11.47
N GLY A 9 -1.20 -0.60 12.56
CA GLY A 9 -0.69 0.35 13.55
C GLY A 9 0.73 0.02 14.00
N GLY A 10 1.11 0.50 15.17
CA GLY A 10 2.42 0.24 15.78
C GLY A 10 3.49 1.29 15.46
N ASN A 11 4.71 1.06 15.97
CA ASN A 11 5.78 2.06 15.91
C ASN A 11 6.13 2.46 14.48
N GLY A 12 6.14 3.77 14.22
CA GLY A 12 6.50 4.35 12.93
C GLY A 12 5.49 4.06 11.81
N VAL A 13 4.24 3.70 12.13
CA VAL A 13 3.16 3.50 11.16
C VAL A 13 2.04 4.51 11.42
N ARG A 14 1.62 5.19 10.36
CA ARG A 14 0.50 6.16 10.37
C ARG A 14 -0.44 5.84 9.22
N ILE A 15 -1.73 5.97 9.49
CA ILE A 15 -2.80 5.85 8.50
C ILE A 15 -3.59 7.17 8.48
N ASP A 16 -3.72 7.74 7.29
CA ASP A 16 -4.65 8.84 7.01
C ASP A 16 -5.73 8.32 6.08
N SER A 17 -6.95 8.20 6.58
CA SER A 17 -8.08 7.67 5.82
C SER A 17 -9.38 8.34 6.26
N HIS A 18 -10.35 8.37 5.36
CA HIS A 18 -11.72 8.82 5.62
C HIS A 18 -12.71 7.65 5.72
N VAL A 19 -12.27 6.41 5.47
CA VAL A 19 -13.14 5.24 5.41
C VAL A 19 -13.25 4.54 6.77
N TYR A 20 -14.30 3.75 6.91
CA TYR A 20 -14.58 2.90 8.06
C TYR A 20 -15.40 1.69 7.58
N THR A 21 -15.62 0.68 8.44
CA THR A 21 -16.48 -0.47 8.10
C THR A 21 -17.87 0.01 7.70
N ASP A 22 -18.46 -0.61 6.67
CA ASP A 22 -19.73 -0.24 6.03
C ASP A 22 -19.72 1.05 5.21
N TYR A 23 -18.58 1.74 5.10
CA TYR A 23 -18.44 2.88 4.19
C TYR A 23 -18.67 2.47 2.73
N GLU A 24 -19.49 3.27 2.03
CA GLU A 24 -19.79 3.08 0.62
C GLU A 24 -18.95 4.04 -0.23
N ILE A 25 -17.99 3.47 -0.97
CA ILE A 25 -17.11 4.26 -1.85
C ILE A 25 -17.95 4.80 -3.02
N PRO A 26 -18.12 6.13 -3.16
CA PRO A 26 -18.88 6.71 -4.25
C PRO A 26 -18.14 6.57 -5.58
N PRO A 27 -18.83 6.31 -6.70
CA PRO A 27 -18.19 6.20 -8.01
C PRO A 27 -17.78 7.56 -8.61
N TYR A 28 -18.17 8.67 -7.97
CA TYR A 28 -18.02 10.02 -8.50
C TYR A 28 -16.70 10.70 -8.10
N TYR A 29 -15.92 10.10 -7.21
CA TYR A 29 -14.67 10.65 -6.69
C TYR A 29 -13.51 9.66 -6.89
N ASP A 30 -12.30 10.08 -6.54
CA ASP A 30 -11.14 9.20 -6.56
C ASP A 30 -11.36 7.97 -5.65
N SER A 31 -10.83 6.84 -6.10
CA SER A 31 -10.82 5.53 -5.45
C SER A 31 -9.92 5.45 -4.20
N LEU A 32 -9.28 6.55 -3.79
CA LEU A 32 -8.31 6.57 -2.70
C LEU A 32 -8.96 6.23 -1.36
N ILE A 33 -8.69 5.02 -0.85
CA ILE A 33 -9.18 4.56 0.46
C ILE A 33 -8.41 5.21 1.61
N GLY A 34 -7.10 5.32 1.50
CA GLY A 34 -6.25 5.88 2.54
C GLY A 34 -4.77 5.87 2.18
N LYS A 35 -4.00 6.63 2.95
CA LYS A 35 -2.55 6.73 2.84
C LYS A 35 -1.91 5.97 3.99
N LEU A 36 -1.17 4.91 3.67
CA LEU A 36 -0.31 4.20 4.61
C LEU A 36 1.09 4.80 4.54
N ILE A 37 1.52 5.36 5.67
CA ILE A 37 2.79 6.07 5.80
C ILE A 37 3.60 5.32 6.84
N VAL A 38 4.85 5.03 6.51
CA VAL A 38 5.80 4.45 7.47
C VAL A 38 7.07 5.27 7.54
N TRP A 39 7.67 5.29 8.72
CA TRP A 39 8.96 5.91 8.97
C TRP A 39 9.94 4.87 9.52
N GLY A 40 11.22 5.03 9.19
CA GLY A 40 12.34 4.27 9.72
C GLY A 40 13.62 5.11 9.69
N PRO A 41 14.63 4.78 10.51
CA PRO A 41 15.91 5.49 10.54
C PRO A 41 16.69 5.36 9.21
N ASP A 42 16.44 4.29 8.47
CA ASP A 42 17.01 4.03 7.15
C ASP A 42 15.98 3.41 6.21
N ARG A 43 16.33 3.38 4.92
CA ARG A 43 15.47 2.87 3.86
C ARG A 43 15.14 1.37 4.00
N PRO A 44 16.09 0.47 4.32
CA PRO A 44 15.78 -0.93 4.60
C PRO A 44 14.76 -1.11 5.73
N THR A 45 14.92 -0.38 6.84
CA THR A 45 14.01 -0.44 7.98
C THR A 45 12.61 0.06 7.62
N ALA A 46 12.53 1.16 6.86
CA ALA A 46 11.25 1.68 6.36
C ALA A 46 10.56 0.68 5.43
N ILE A 47 11.29 0.01 4.53
CA ILE A 47 10.75 -1.04 3.66
C ILE A 47 10.22 -2.21 4.48
N LEU A 48 10.99 -2.72 5.46
CA LEU A 48 10.55 -3.81 6.33
C LEU A 48 9.28 -3.46 7.10
N ARG A 49 9.19 -2.23 7.62
CA ARG A 49 7.98 -1.73 8.29
C ARG A 49 6.80 -1.63 7.34
N MET A 50 7.00 -1.14 6.11
CA MET A 50 5.95 -1.06 5.10
C MET A 50 5.43 -2.44 4.72
N LYS A 51 6.34 -3.42 4.52
CA LYS A 51 5.96 -4.81 4.22
C LYS A 51 5.07 -5.39 5.32
N ARG A 52 5.44 -5.19 6.59
CA ARG A 52 4.61 -5.63 7.73
C ARG A 52 3.25 -4.92 7.73
N ALA A 53 3.24 -3.59 7.63
CA ALA A 53 2.02 -2.80 7.68
C ALA A 53 1.04 -3.18 6.54
N LEU A 54 1.53 -3.39 5.31
CA LEU A 54 0.72 -3.86 4.19
C LEU A 54 0.21 -5.30 4.36
N ARG A 55 0.91 -6.17 5.09
CA ARG A 55 0.40 -7.52 5.40
C ARG A 55 -0.70 -7.51 6.44
N GLU A 56 -0.64 -6.58 7.38
CA GLU A 56 -1.65 -6.41 8.44
C GLU A 56 -2.87 -5.61 7.96
N PHE A 57 -2.75 -4.82 6.89
CA PHE A 57 -3.83 -3.99 6.39
C PHE A 57 -4.91 -4.84 5.71
N ALA A 58 -5.99 -5.12 6.44
CA ALA A 58 -7.12 -5.86 5.92
C ALA A 58 -8.26 -4.91 5.52
N ILE A 59 -8.63 -4.97 4.24
CA ILE A 59 -9.81 -4.29 3.68
C ILE A 59 -10.57 -5.36 2.87
N THR A 60 -11.86 -5.53 3.16
CA THR A 60 -12.72 -6.49 2.46
C THR A 60 -13.94 -5.82 1.84
N GLY A 61 -14.56 -6.50 0.86
CA GLY A 61 -15.74 -6.02 0.14
C GLY A 61 -15.43 -5.18 -1.10
N VAL A 62 -14.18 -4.74 -1.28
CA VAL A 62 -13.70 -4.03 -2.48
C VAL A 62 -12.29 -4.50 -2.85
N PRO A 63 -11.93 -4.50 -4.15
CA PRO A 63 -10.54 -4.70 -4.56
C PRO A 63 -9.67 -3.53 -4.12
N THR A 64 -8.38 -3.80 -3.86
CA THR A 64 -7.40 -2.77 -3.45
C THR A 64 -6.07 -2.94 -4.17
N THR A 65 -5.23 -1.91 -4.14
CA THR A 65 -3.87 -1.92 -4.69
C THR A 65 -2.83 -2.46 -3.71
N ILE A 66 -3.22 -2.97 -2.54
CA ILE A 66 -2.29 -3.47 -1.51
C ILE A 66 -1.34 -4.53 -2.09
N GLY A 67 -1.87 -5.52 -2.82
CA GLY A 67 -1.07 -6.58 -3.42
C GLY A 67 -0.07 -6.07 -4.45
N PHE A 68 -0.40 -5.00 -5.18
CA PHE A 68 0.53 -4.33 -6.10
C PHE A 68 1.68 -3.65 -5.34
N HIS A 69 1.38 -2.91 -4.26
CA HIS A 69 2.40 -2.28 -3.43
C HIS A 69 3.31 -3.30 -2.73
N GLN A 70 2.77 -4.45 -2.31
CA GLN A 70 3.58 -5.56 -1.79
C GLN A 70 4.59 -6.05 -2.85
N LYS A 71 4.16 -6.26 -4.10
CA LYS A 71 5.06 -6.64 -5.20
C LYS A 71 6.16 -5.60 -5.46
N ILE A 72 5.85 -4.30 -5.39
CA ILE A 72 6.86 -3.24 -5.51
C ILE A 72 7.95 -3.40 -4.45
N LEU A 73 7.58 -3.67 -3.21
CA LEU A 73 8.52 -3.79 -2.08
C LEU A 73 9.39 -5.05 -2.14
N GLU A 74 9.01 -6.04 -2.94
CA GLU A 74 9.85 -7.22 -3.24
C GLU A 74 10.75 -7.01 -4.46
N ASN A 75 10.57 -5.94 -5.24
CA ASN A 75 11.35 -5.71 -6.45
C ASN A 75 12.80 -5.26 -6.12
N PRO A 76 13.84 -5.93 -6.63
CA PRO A 76 15.23 -5.55 -6.35
C PRO A 76 15.63 -4.14 -6.80
N GLU A 77 15.12 -3.65 -7.94
CA GLU A 77 15.38 -2.29 -8.42
C GLU A 77 14.78 -1.27 -7.43
N PHE A 78 13.56 -1.53 -6.94
CA PHE A 78 12.96 -0.73 -5.89
C PHE A 78 13.76 -0.82 -4.59
N ILE A 79 14.21 -2.00 -4.14
CA ILE A 79 14.99 -2.16 -2.91
C ILE A 79 16.35 -1.45 -2.98
N ARG A 80 16.99 -1.39 -4.14
CA ARG A 80 18.23 -0.63 -4.35
C ARG A 80 18.02 0.87 -4.55
N GLY A 81 16.79 1.30 -4.86
CA GLY A 81 16.48 2.70 -5.16
C GLY A 81 16.83 3.12 -6.59
N GLU A 82 17.08 2.15 -7.47
CA GLU A 82 17.42 2.34 -8.89
C GLU A 82 16.15 2.42 -9.73
N ILE A 83 15.29 3.41 -9.46
CA ILE A 83 13.99 3.56 -10.12
C ILE A 83 13.90 4.82 -10.97
N TYR A 84 13.14 4.72 -12.07
CA TYR A 84 12.85 5.80 -12.99
C TYR A 84 11.33 5.98 -13.14
N THR A 85 10.89 7.06 -13.78
CA THR A 85 9.46 7.35 -13.96
C THR A 85 8.68 6.25 -14.70
N ASN A 86 9.34 5.45 -15.54
CA ASN A 86 8.75 4.31 -16.24
C ASN A 86 8.89 2.95 -15.51
N PHE A 87 9.36 2.95 -14.26
CA PHE A 87 9.58 1.72 -13.49
C PHE A 87 8.33 0.83 -13.40
N VAL A 88 7.19 1.41 -13.03
CA VAL A 88 5.93 0.66 -12.87
C VAL A 88 5.47 0.04 -14.19
N GLU A 89 5.52 0.82 -15.28
CA GLU A 89 5.15 0.33 -16.62
C GLU A 89 6.02 -0.87 -17.03
N LYS A 90 7.33 -0.77 -16.83
CA LYS A 90 8.27 -1.87 -17.11
C LYS A 90 8.01 -3.09 -16.23
N MET A 91 7.73 -2.88 -14.94
CA MET A 91 7.44 -3.95 -14.01
C MET A 91 6.17 -4.72 -14.39
N MET A 92 5.13 -4.01 -14.83
CA MET A 92 3.87 -4.62 -15.26
C MET A 92 4.04 -5.41 -16.56
N LYS A 93 4.80 -4.89 -17.54
CA LYS A 93 5.11 -5.58 -18.81
C LYS A 93 5.93 -6.86 -18.65
N LYS A 94 6.78 -6.95 -17.61
CA LYS A 94 7.58 -8.17 -17.32
C LYS A 94 6.75 -9.32 -16.72
N GLY A 95 5.52 -9.04 -16.27
CA GLY A 95 4.64 -10.01 -15.62
C GLY A 95 3.51 -10.54 -16.50
N GLU A 96 3.43 -10.07 -17.76
CA GLU A 96 2.66 -10.65 -18.87
C GLU A 96 3.52 -11.67 -19.63
#